data_AF-A0A9D4ZVW1-F1
#
_entry.id   AF-A0A9D4ZVW1-F1
#
_cell.length_a   1.000
_cell.length_b   1.000
_cell.length_c   1.000
_cell.angle_alpha   90.00
_cell.angle_beta   90.00
_cell.angle_gamma   90.00
#
_symmetry.space_group_name_H-M   'P 1'
#
loop_
_entity.id
_entity.type
_entity.pdbx_description
1 polymer ?
#
loop_
_entity_poly.entity_id
_entity_poly.type
_entity_poly.pdbx_seq_one_letter_code
_entity_poly.pdbx_strand_id
1 'polypeptide(L)'
;MGSSARECRNCFMRQVSRCLQNAGFNSSICNTKWTSSHNLPSGEHTFLDVIHSTSKEKSDVRVIIELNFRSQFEMGKASEDYNNLVRKLPEMYVGKVERLRNIIKIMCMVAKRCLKENKMHIGPWRKQKYMQAKWLGPCKRNTSTNSLSMGYSQTISSKQKVKASMLTVDLLDKIPNIHCTAVEVV
;
A
#
# COMPACT_ATOMS: atom_id res chain seq x y z
N MET A 1 12.49 -33.49 -5.01
CA MET A 1 11.75 -33.00 -6.20
C MET A 1 11.12 -31.66 -5.85
N GLY A 2 11.26 -30.66 -6.73
CA GLY A 2 10.53 -29.38 -6.65
C GLY A 2 11.20 -28.28 -5.84
N SER A 3 12.03 -27.48 -6.50
CA SER A 3 12.50 -26.19 -5.98
C SER A 3 11.29 -25.29 -5.72
N SER A 4 11.05 -24.92 -4.46
CA SER A 4 10.01 -23.96 -4.07
C SER A 4 10.37 -22.60 -4.64
N ALA A 5 9.95 -22.33 -5.88
CA ALA A 5 9.94 -20.99 -6.42
C ALA A 5 9.20 -20.10 -5.42
N ARG A 6 9.90 -19.16 -4.79
CA ARG A 6 9.25 -18.17 -3.92
C ARG A 6 8.20 -17.48 -4.78
N GLU A 7 6.93 -17.76 -4.52
CA GLU A 7 5.84 -17.12 -5.24
C GLU A 7 5.95 -15.60 -5.02
N CYS A 8 6.21 -14.88 -6.11
CA CYS A 8 6.23 -13.43 -6.09
C CYS A 8 4.84 -12.95 -5.65
N ARG A 9 4.75 -12.25 -4.51
CA ARG A 9 3.49 -11.70 -3.97
C ARG A 9 2.69 -10.93 -5.02
N ASN A 10 3.37 -10.16 -5.87
CA ASN A 10 2.73 -9.40 -6.93
C ASN A 10 2.18 -10.31 -8.05
N CYS A 11 2.87 -11.41 -8.37
CA CYS A 11 2.35 -12.41 -9.31
C CYS A 11 1.10 -13.07 -8.74
N PHE A 12 1.11 -13.47 -7.47
CA PHE A 12 -0.05 -14.06 -6.81
C PHE A 12 -1.25 -13.11 -6.77
N MET A 13 -1.06 -11.83 -6.40
CA MET A 13 -2.12 -10.83 -6.47
C MET A 13 -2.68 -10.65 -7.88
N ARG A 14 -1.83 -10.62 -8.93
CA ARG A 14 -2.28 -10.53 -10.33
C ARG A 14 -3.06 -11.76 -10.75
N GLN A 15 -2.63 -12.95 -10.33
CA GLN A 15 -3.34 -14.19 -10.60
C GLN A 15 -4.73 -14.18 -9.96
N VAL A 16 -4.83 -13.83 -8.68
CA VAL A 16 -6.12 -13.70 -7.98
C VAL A 16 -7.03 -12.68 -8.68
N SER A 17 -6.51 -11.50 -9.05
CA SER A 17 -7.27 -10.48 -9.78
C SER A 17 -7.79 -11.00 -11.12
N ARG A 18 -6.96 -11.73 -11.89
CA ARG A 18 -7.36 -12.31 -13.17
C ARG A 18 -8.42 -13.39 -13.00
N CYS A 19 -8.26 -14.28 -12.02
CA CYS A 19 -9.27 -15.31 -11.73
C CYS A 19 -10.63 -14.69 -11.37
N LEU A 20 -10.63 -13.64 -10.55
CA LEU A 20 -11.86 -12.91 -10.20
C LEU A 20 -12.49 -12.22 -11.42
N GLN A 21 -11.67 -11.57 -12.26
CA GLN A 21 -12.14 -10.96 -13.52
C GLN A 21 -12.74 -12.01 -14.48
N ASN A 22 -12.08 -13.15 -14.65
CA ASN A 22 -12.56 -14.26 -15.48
C ASN A 22 -13.88 -14.85 -14.96
N ALA A 23 -14.12 -14.79 -13.65
CA ALA A 23 -15.38 -15.17 -13.03
C ALA A 23 -16.46 -14.07 -13.10
N GLY A 24 -16.20 -12.94 -13.78
CA GLY A 24 -17.16 -11.86 -13.99
C GLY A 24 -17.19 -10.79 -12.88
N PHE A 25 -16.28 -10.84 -11.91
CA PHE A 25 -16.21 -9.82 -10.86
C PHE A 25 -15.44 -8.58 -11.32
N ASN A 26 -15.94 -7.40 -10.96
CA ASN A 26 -15.23 -6.13 -11.15
C ASN A 26 -14.11 -5.95 -10.10
N SER A 27 -13.08 -6.78 -10.23
CA SER A 27 -11.90 -6.79 -9.36
C SER A 27 -10.74 -5.97 -9.93
N SER A 28 -9.94 -5.38 -9.05
CA SER A 28 -8.70 -4.71 -9.45
C SER A 28 -7.64 -4.78 -8.35
N ILE A 29 -6.38 -4.64 -8.74
CA ILE A 29 -5.31 -4.35 -7.78
C ILE A 29 -5.35 -2.86 -7.46
N CYS A 30 -5.49 -2.58 -6.17
CA CYS A 30 -5.52 -1.25 -5.61
C CYS A 30 -4.18 -0.89 -4.99
N ASN A 31 -3.66 0.29 -5.32
CA ASN A 31 -2.50 0.87 -4.65
C ASN A 31 -2.89 2.20 -4.01
N THR A 32 -2.77 2.27 -2.69
CA THR A 32 -2.93 3.51 -1.92
C THR A 32 -1.56 4.09 -1.61
N LYS A 33 -1.40 5.40 -1.80
CA LYS A 33 -0.22 6.15 -1.38
C LYS A 33 -0.66 7.35 -0.56
N TRP A 34 0.01 7.61 0.55
CA TRP A 34 -0.24 8.78 1.37
C TRP A 34 1.05 9.53 1.68
N THR A 35 0.95 10.85 1.72
CA THR A 35 2.06 11.74 2.01
C THR A 35 2.26 11.88 3.52
N SER A 36 3.48 12.28 3.90
CA SER A 36 3.81 12.54 5.29
C SER A 36 3.04 13.76 5.81
N SER A 37 2.56 13.66 7.05
CA SER A 37 1.99 14.77 7.84
C SER A 37 2.50 14.66 9.28
N HIS A 38 2.25 15.68 10.10
CA HIS A 38 2.78 15.78 11.47
C HIS A 38 2.71 14.49 12.31
N ASN A 39 1.67 13.66 12.12
CA ASN A 39 1.43 12.45 12.91
C ASN A 39 1.33 11.16 12.09
N LEU A 40 1.62 11.22 10.79
CA LEU A 40 1.50 10.10 9.86
C LEU A 40 2.67 10.14 8.87
N PRO A 41 3.66 9.25 8.98
CA PRO A 41 4.70 9.16 7.97
C PRO A 41 4.11 8.67 6.65
N SER A 42 4.76 9.06 5.54
CA SER A 42 4.38 8.59 4.21
C SER A 42 4.47 7.07 4.09
N GLY A 43 3.67 6.52 3.18
CA GLY A 43 3.72 5.10 2.88
C GLY A 43 2.85 4.76 1.69
N GLU A 44 2.92 3.49 1.32
CA GLU A 44 2.09 2.91 0.29
C GLU A 44 1.66 1.50 0.71
N HIS A 45 0.56 1.04 0.11
CA HIS A 45 0.05 -0.30 0.35
C HIS A 45 -0.68 -0.81 -0.89
N THR A 46 -0.51 -2.10 -1.18
CA THR A 46 -1.14 -2.77 -2.32
C THR A 46 -2.01 -3.92 -1.83
N PHE A 47 -3.25 -3.93 -2.28
CA PHE A 47 -4.28 -4.91 -1.95
C PHE A 47 -5.20 -5.13 -3.16
N LEU A 48 -6.15 -6.05 -3.06
CA LEU A 48 -7.17 -6.27 -4.08
C LEU A 48 -8.49 -5.67 -3.62
N ASP A 49 -9.27 -5.11 -4.55
CA ASP A 49 -10.65 -4.75 -4.28
C ASP A 49 -11.60 -5.29 -5.33
N VAL A 50 -12.85 -5.49 -4.93
CA VAL A 50 -13.95 -5.90 -5.80
C VAL A 50 -15.08 -4.91 -5.60
N ILE A 51 -15.59 -4.36 -6.69
CA ILE A 51 -16.77 -3.51 -6.68
C ILE A 51 -17.95 -4.35 -7.14
N HIS A 52 -19.00 -4.41 -6.34
CA HIS A 52 -20.24 -5.08 -6.70
C HIS A 52 -21.36 -4.04 -6.79
N SER A 53 -21.84 -3.82 -8.01
CA SER A 53 -22.98 -2.96 -8.29
C SER A 53 -24.19 -3.84 -8.53
N THR A 54 -25.23 -3.73 -7.71
CA THR A 54 -26.51 -4.39 -7.99
C THR A 54 -27.47 -3.37 -8.59
N SER A 55 -28.25 -3.77 -9.61
CA SER A 55 -29.26 -2.89 -10.23
C SER A 55 -30.35 -2.42 -9.25
N LYS A 56 -30.45 -3.05 -8.08
CA LYS A 56 -31.43 -2.77 -7.03
C LYS A 56 -30.90 -1.83 -5.95
N GLU A 57 -29.58 -1.70 -5.77
CA GLU A 57 -28.97 -0.84 -4.75
C GLU A 57 -28.44 0.45 -5.39
N LYS A 58 -28.73 1.59 -4.76
CA LYS A 58 -28.24 2.91 -5.21
C LYS A 58 -26.74 3.11 -4.99
N SER A 59 -26.04 2.17 -4.34
CA SER A 59 -24.64 2.32 -3.95
C SER A 59 -23.84 1.06 -4.22
N ASP A 60 -22.72 1.22 -4.92
CA ASP A 60 -21.74 0.16 -5.13
C ASP A 60 -21.16 -0.37 -3.80
N VAL A 61 -21.18 -1.69 -3.62
CA VAL A 61 -20.57 -2.34 -2.47
C VAL A 61 -19.11 -2.65 -2.77
N ARG A 62 -18.20 -2.03 -2.01
CA ARG A 62 -16.76 -2.30 -2.10
C ARG A 62 -16.32 -3.37 -1.11
N VAL A 63 -15.71 -4.42 -1.63
CA VAL A 63 -15.08 -5.51 -0.87
C VAL A 63 -13.57 -5.38 -0.98
N ILE A 64 -12.87 -5.49 0.15
CA ILE A 64 -11.41 -5.47 0.24
C ILE A 64 -10.91 -6.90 0.42
N ILE A 65 -9.86 -7.24 -0.31
CA ILE A 65 -9.15 -8.50 -0.24
C ILE A 65 -7.68 -8.23 0.12
N GLU A 66 -7.28 -8.62 1.34
CA GLU A 66 -5.89 -8.57 1.80
C GLU A 66 -5.35 -9.99 1.97
N LEU A 67 -4.35 -10.35 1.17
CA LEU A 67 -3.81 -11.72 1.14
C LEU A 67 -2.86 -12.05 2.30
N ASN A 68 -2.44 -11.05 3.07
CA ASN A 68 -1.57 -11.25 4.24
C ASN A 68 -2.06 -10.38 5.39
N PHE A 69 -3.29 -10.61 5.84
CA PHE A 69 -3.99 -9.72 6.76
C PHE A 69 -3.49 -9.85 8.20
N ARG A 70 -3.36 -11.09 8.70
CA ARG A 70 -2.90 -11.34 10.07
C ARG A 70 -1.55 -10.69 10.37
N SER A 71 -0.59 -10.85 9.46
CA SER A 71 0.77 -10.29 9.61
C SER A 71 0.80 -8.76 9.66
N GLN A 72 -0.23 -8.08 9.16
CA GLN A 72 -0.34 -6.62 9.31
C GLN A 72 -0.52 -6.19 10.76
N PHE A 73 -0.87 -7.10 11.67
CA PHE A 73 -1.11 -6.81 13.09
C PHE A 73 -0.10 -7.49 14.03
N GLU A 74 0.76 -8.37 13.56
CA GLU A 74 1.78 -9.02 14.38
C GLU A 74 2.80 -8.02 14.95
N MET A 75 3.20 -8.18 16.21
CA MET A 75 4.21 -7.32 16.85
C MET A 75 5.27 -8.20 17.52
N GLY A 76 6.55 -7.85 17.35
CA GLY A 76 7.64 -8.63 17.95
C GLY A 76 7.70 -8.61 19.48
N LYS A 77 7.20 -7.54 20.12
CA LYS A 77 7.13 -7.38 21.58
C LYS A 77 5.69 -7.15 22.05
N ALA A 78 4.81 -8.08 21.73
CA ALA A 78 3.41 -8.08 22.18
C ALA A 78 3.23 -8.89 23.47
N SER A 79 2.19 -8.57 24.23
CA SER A 79 1.68 -9.41 25.32
C SER A 79 0.99 -10.65 24.75
N GLU A 80 0.88 -11.69 25.57
CA GLU A 80 0.25 -12.94 25.14
C GLU A 80 -1.23 -12.77 24.78
N ASP A 81 -1.95 -11.90 25.50
CA ASP A 81 -3.34 -11.54 25.18
C ASP A 81 -3.47 -10.89 23.80
N TYR A 82 -2.54 -10.01 23.45
CA TYR A 82 -2.50 -9.41 22.11
C TYR A 82 -2.21 -10.47 21.04
N ASN A 83 -1.24 -11.35 21.29
CA ASN A 83 -0.90 -12.44 20.37
C ASN A 83 -2.09 -13.38 20.16
N ASN A 84 -2.82 -13.73 21.22
CA ASN A 84 -4.04 -14.51 21.16
C ASN A 84 -5.12 -13.85 20.29
N LEU A 85 -5.27 -12.53 20.37
CA LEU A 85 -6.20 -11.80 19.50
C LEU A 85 -5.74 -11.81 18.04
N VAL A 86 -4.45 -11.61 17.76
CA VAL A 86 -3.90 -11.67 16.40
C VAL A 86 -4.09 -13.06 15.79
N ARG A 87 -3.87 -14.14 16.55
CA ARG A 87 -4.08 -15.53 16.08
C ARG A 87 -5.53 -15.80 15.66
N LYS A 88 -6.51 -15.09 16.23
CA LYS A 88 -7.93 -15.18 15.84
C LYS A 88 -8.27 -14.43 14.55
N LEU A 89 -7.41 -13.55 14.06
CA LEU A 89 -7.61 -12.89 12.76
C LEU A 89 -7.44 -13.92 11.63
N PRO A 90 -8.20 -13.77 10.53
CA PRO A 90 -7.99 -14.63 9.37
C PRO A 90 -6.64 -14.30 8.72
N GLU A 91 -6.01 -15.30 8.11
CA GLU A 91 -4.76 -15.13 7.38
C GLU A 91 -4.93 -14.19 6.19
N MET A 92 -6.03 -14.38 5.45
CA MET A 92 -6.50 -13.50 4.39
C MET A 92 -7.82 -12.84 4.78
N TYR A 93 -7.94 -11.54 4.56
CA TYR A 93 -9.20 -10.83 4.77
C TYR A 93 -9.96 -10.70 3.46
N VAL A 94 -11.24 -11.05 3.48
CA VAL A 94 -12.21 -10.77 2.41
C VAL A 94 -13.44 -10.19 3.08
N GLY A 95 -13.76 -8.92 2.81
CA GLY A 95 -14.94 -8.32 3.41
C GLY A 95 -15.15 -6.85 3.10
N LYS A 96 -16.31 -6.33 3.52
CA LYS A 96 -16.71 -4.95 3.31
C LYS A 96 -15.79 -3.96 4.03
N VAL A 97 -15.75 -2.74 3.53
CA VAL A 97 -14.94 -1.64 4.09
C VAL A 97 -15.28 -1.34 5.55
N GLU A 98 -16.55 -1.43 5.94
CA GLU A 98 -17.04 -1.11 7.28
C GLU A 98 -16.50 -2.12 8.31
N ARG A 99 -16.53 -3.40 7.97
CA ARG A 99 -15.99 -4.47 8.83
C ARG A 99 -14.48 -4.31 8.99
N LEU A 100 -13.76 -3.99 7.91
CA LEU A 100 -12.32 -3.75 7.96
C LEU A 100 -11.99 -2.57 8.88
N ARG A 101 -12.72 -1.46 8.76
CA ARG A 101 -12.57 -0.27 9.61
C ARG A 101 -12.74 -0.62 11.10
N ASN A 102 -13.71 -1.47 11.43
CA ASN A 102 -13.94 -1.92 12.80
C ASN A 102 -12.80 -2.81 13.32
N ILE A 103 -12.33 -3.76 12.52
CA ILE A 103 -11.18 -4.61 12.89
C ILE A 103 -9.94 -3.75 13.14
N ILE A 104 -9.63 -2.80 12.23
CA ILE A 104 -8.50 -1.88 12.40
C ILE A 104 -8.61 -1.10 13.71
N LYS A 105 -9.80 -0.56 14.02
CA LYS A 105 -10.05 0.18 15.26
C LYS A 105 -9.76 -0.68 16.49
N ILE A 106 -10.36 -1.87 16.55
CA ILE A 106 -10.20 -2.80 17.69
C ILE A 106 -8.73 -3.19 17.85
N MET A 107 -8.08 -3.66 16.79
CA MET A 107 -6.68 -4.11 16.86
C MET A 107 -5.74 -2.98 17.27
N CYS A 108 -5.92 -1.76 16.74
CA CYS A 108 -5.08 -0.62 17.12
C CYS A 108 -5.31 -0.19 18.58
N MET A 109 -6.55 -0.28 19.08
CA MET A 109 -6.86 0.00 20.49
C MET A 109 -6.16 -0.99 21.42
N VAL A 110 -6.23 -2.29 21.12
CA VAL A 110 -5.57 -3.33 21.93
C VAL A 110 -4.05 -3.24 21.81
N ALA A 111 -3.51 -2.97 20.62
CA ALA A 111 -2.07 -2.73 20.42
C ALA A 111 -1.57 -1.56 21.26
N LYS A 112 -2.32 -0.44 21.29
CA LYS A 112 -1.99 0.73 22.11
C LYS A 112 -1.97 0.39 23.60
N ARG A 113 -2.93 -0.41 24.08
CA ARG A 113 -2.97 -0.86 25.48
C ARG A 113 -1.75 -1.73 25.81
N CYS A 114 -1.52 -2.77 25.01
CA CYS A 114 -0.40 -3.69 25.16
C CYS A 114 0.95 -2.95 25.22
N LEU A 115 1.21 -2.02 24.29
CA LEU A 115 2.45 -1.26 24.28
C LEU A 115 2.57 -0.31 25.49
N LYS A 116 1.46 0.29 25.93
CA LYS A 116 1.46 1.14 27.13
C LYS A 116 1.81 0.35 28.39
N GLU A 117 1.21 -0.81 28.58
CA GLU A 117 1.49 -1.72 29.72
C GLU A 117 2.95 -2.20 29.70
N ASN A 118 3.49 -2.48 28.52
CA ASN A 118 4.88 -2.86 28.31
C ASN A 118 5.87 -1.67 28.34
N LYS A 119 5.43 -0.45 28.68
CA LYS A 119 6.24 0.78 28.67
C LYS A 119 6.96 1.04 27.34
N MET A 120 6.32 0.70 26.23
CA MET A 120 6.82 0.88 24.86
C MET A 120 6.05 1.97 24.10
N HIS A 121 6.76 2.74 23.28
CA HIS A 121 6.12 3.70 22.38
C HIS A 121 5.43 3.00 21.19
N ILE A 122 4.28 3.54 20.79
CA ILE A 122 3.55 3.06 19.62
C ILE A 122 4.17 3.61 18.33
N GLY A 123 4.74 2.71 17.52
CA GLY A 123 5.22 3.02 16.18
C GLY A 123 4.10 3.61 15.31
N PRO A 124 4.39 4.57 14.41
CA PRO A 124 3.36 5.19 13.58
C PRO A 124 2.53 4.19 12.77
N TRP A 125 3.15 3.11 12.28
CA TRP A 125 2.48 2.05 11.52
C TRP A 125 1.47 1.22 12.32
N ARG A 126 1.49 1.33 13.66
CA ARG A 126 0.51 0.69 14.55
C ARG A 126 -0.61 1.65 14.97
N LYS A 127 -0.52 2.93 14.61
CA LYS A 127 -1.59 3.89 14.88
C LYS A 127 -2.75 3.66 13.90
N GLN A 128 -3.96 3.85 14.40
CA GLN A 128 -5.20 3.65 13.64
C GLN A 128 -5.21 4.46 12.32
N LYS A 129 -4.75 5.71 12.32
CA LYS A 129 -4.71 6.55 11.10
C LYS A 129 -3.83 5.94 10.01
N TYR A 130 -2.66 5.39 10.38
CA TYR A 130 -1.75 4.75 9.42
C TYR A 130 -2.38 3.47 8.87
N MET A 131 -2.92 2.63 9.75
CA MET A 131 -3.58 1.40 9.32
C MET A 131 -4.79 1.69 8.43
N GLN A 132 -5.59 2.72 8.73
CA GLN A 132 -6.68 3.13 7.84
C GLN A 132 -6.18 3.61 6.48
N ALA A 133 -5.07 4.36 6.41
CA ALA A 133 -4.52 4.84 5.15
C ALA A 133 -4.15 3.71 4.17
N LYS A 134 -3.74 2.54 4.68
CA LYS A 134 -3.38 1.36 3.88
C LYS A 134 -4.51 0.84 2.99
N TRP A 135 -5.76 0.92 3.42
CA TRP A 135 -6.90 0.33 2.68
C TRP A 135 -7.98 1.35 2.34
N LEU A 136 -8.11 2.41 3.14
CA LEU A 136 -9.16 3.42 3.04
C LEU A 136 -8.68 4.72 2.40
N GLY A 137 -7.38 4.83 2.09
CA GLY A 137 -6.84 5.96 1.36
C GLY A 137 -7.34 6.00 -0.09
N PRO A 138 -7.14 7.13 -0.79
CA PRO A 138 -7.36 7.21 -2.22
C PRO A 138 -6.57 6.11 -2.94
N CYS A 139 -7.26 5.30 -3.73
CA CYS A 139 -6.66 4.22 -4.52
C CYS A 139 -6.76 4.55 -6.00
N LYS A 140 -5.67 4.32 -6.75
CA LYS A 140 -5.75 4.18 -8.22
C LYS A 140 -6.10 2.73 -8.55
N ARG A 141 -7.30 2.50 -9.09
CA ARG A 141 -7.69 1.17 -9.59
C ARG A 141 -7.07 0.93 -10.95
N ASN A 142 -6.22 -0.08 -11.07
CA ASN A 142 -5.66 -0.50 -12.36
C ASN A 142 -6.62 -1.50 -13.02
N THR A 143 -7.66 -1.00 -13.68
CA THR A 143 -8.52 -1.81 -14.56
C THR A 143 -7.96 -1.76 -15.98
N SER A 144 -6.78 -2.35 -16.19
CA SER A 144 -6.27 -2.54 -17.55
C SER A 144 -6.96 -3.75 -18.19
N THR A 145 -8.25 -3.60 -18.48
CA THR A 145 -8.94 -4.36 -19.52
C THR A 145 -8.66 -3.63 -20.84
N ASN A 146 -8.00 -4.28 -21.79
CA ASN A 146 -7.82 -3.75 -23.14
C ASN A 146 -9.19 -3.51 -23.79
N SER A 147 -9.68 -2.29 -23.70
CA SER A 147 -10.54 -1.69 -24.71
C SER A 147 -9.79 -0.48 -25.23
N LEU A 148 -9.33 -0.54 -26.48
CA LEU A 148 -8.85 0.63 -27.19
C LEU A 148 -9.99 1.66 -27.24
N SER A 149 -9.93 2.65 -26.35
CA SER A 149 -10.75 3.86 -26.43
C SER A 149 -9.82 5.02 -26.14
N MET A 150 -9.41 5.67 -27.22
CA MET A 150 -8.73 6.95 -27.25
C MET A 150 -9.67 7.99 -26.65
N GLY A 151 -9.39 8.39 -25.41
CA GLY A 151 -10.17 9.39 -24.68
C GLY A 151 -9.27 10.13 -23.70
N TYR A 152 -8.44 11.02 -24.25
CA TYR A 152 -7.56 11.91 -23.49
C TYR A 152 -8.43 12.79 -22.57
N SER A 153 -8.32 12.61 -21.25
CA SER A 153 -8.74 13.62 -20.28
C SER A 153 -7.53 13.97 -19.41
N GLN A 154 -6.81 15.01 -19.86
CA GLN A 154 -5.80 15.70 -19.08
C GLN A 154 -6.50 16.45 -17.95
N THR A 155 -6.35 15.99 -16.71
CA THR A 155 -6.50 16.89 -15.55
C THR A 155 -5.13 17.44 -15.21
N ILE A 156 -5.03 18.74 -15.41
CA ILE A 156 -3.90 19.66 -15.22
C ILE A 156 -3.17 19.38 -13.89
N SER A 157 -1.90 18.96 -14.00
CA SER A 157 -0.96 18.88 -12.88
C SER A 157 -0.70 20.28 -12.32
N SER A 158 -1.04 20.48 -11.04
CA SER A 158 -0.58 21.62 -10.27
C SER A 158 0.95 21.61 -10.15
N LYS A 159 1.58 22.71 -10.60
CA LYS A 159 3.01 23.04 -10.55
C LYS A 159 3.79 22.36 -9.41
N GLN A 160 4.68 21.44 -9.76
CA GLN A 160 5.75 20.98 -8.88
C GLN A 160 6.72 22.16 -8.63
N LYS A 161 6.79 22.65 -7.38
CA LYS A 161 7.94 23.43 -6.93
C LYS A 161 9.08 22.46 -6.62
N VAL A 162 10.11 22.48 -7.45
CA VAL A 162 11.40 21.84 -7.15
C VAL A 162 11.96 22.50 -5.90
N LYS A 163 12.10 21.73 -4.81
CA LYS A 163 12.82 22.19 -3.62
C LYS A 163 14.30 21.89 -3.85
N ALA A 164 15.09 22.94 -4.03
CA ALA A 164 16.55 22.85 -4.02
C ALA A 164 17.02 22.35 -2.65
N SER A 165 17.98 21.42 -2.67
CA SER A 165 18.68 20.94 -1.49
C SER A 165 19.62 22.04 -0.98
N MET A 166 19.56 22.38 0.31
CA MET A 166 20.44 23.36 0.97
C MET A 166 21.82 22.81 1.37
N LEU A 167 22.26 21.71 0.74
CA LEU A 167 23.52 21.03 1.10
C LEU A 167 24.57 21.00 -0.01
N THR A 168 24.40 21.78 -1.07
CA THR A 168 25.49 22.04 -2.02
C THR A 168 26.04 23.42 -1.74
N VAL A 169 27.04 23.47 -0.86
CA VAL A 169 27.94 24.63 -0.74
C VAL A 169 28.73 24.72 -2.04
N ASP A 170 28.76 25.93 -2.60
CA ASP A 170 29.49 26.32 -3.79
C ASP A 170 30.94 25.84 -3.79
N LEU A 171 31.29 25.06 -4.81
CA LEU A 171 32.68 24.84 -5.25
C LEU A 171 32.67 24.91 -6.78
N LEU A 172 32.42 26.11 -7.28
CA LEU A 172 32.70 26.48 -8.67
C LEU A 172 33.60 27.71 -8.66
N ASP A 173 34.89 27.45 -8.41
CA ASP A 173 35.95 28.35 -8.84
C ASP A 173 37.11 27.52 -9.41
N LYS A 174 37.28 27.66 -10.72
CA LYS A 174 38.50 27.44 -11.51
C LYS A 174 39.09 26.03 -11.56
N ILE A 175 38.78 25.27 -12.61
CA ILE A 175 39.80 24.43 -13.30
C ILE A 175 39.57 24.51 -14.82
N PRO A 176 40.58 24.89 -15.63
CA PRO A 176 40.45 25.06 -17.07
C PRO A 176 40.46 23.73 -17.84
N ASN A 177 39.68 23.75 -18.94
CA ASN A 177 39.73 22.91 -20.15
C ASN A 177 40.77 21.77 -20.16
N ILE A 178 40.32 20.53 -20.01
CA ILE A 178 41.09 19.34 -20.39
C ILE A 178 40.32 18.61 -21.48
N HIS A 179 40.78 18.76 -22.72
CA HIS A 179 40.42 17.89 -23.82
C HIS A 179 41.13 16.54 -23.64
N CYS A 180 40.37 15.46 -23.45
CA CYS A 180 40.91 14.11 -23.49
C CYS A 180 40.80 13.56 -24.91
N THR A 181 41.95 13.43 -25.58
CA THR A 181 42.07 12.71 -26.86
C THR A 181 42.17 11.21 -26.57
N ALA A 182 41.24 10.42 -27.12
CA ALA A 182 41.29 8.96 -27.04
C ALA A 182 42.27 8.41 -28.09
N VAL A 183 43.13 7.47 -27.67
CA VAL A 183 44.01 6.69 -28.55
C VAL A 183 43.44 5.28 -28.64
N GLU A 184 43.33 4.78 -29.87
CA GLU A 184 42.85 3.44 -30.20
C GLU A 184 43.95 2.40 -29.92
N VAL A 185 43.58 1.26 -29.32
CA VAL A 185 44.48 0.12 -29.11
C VAL A 185 44.00 -1.02 -30.01
N VAL A 186 44.98 -1.54 -30.76
CA VAL A 186 44.93 -2.54 -31.84
C VAL A 186 44.02 -3.74 -31.60
#